data_AF-A0A5D2EBM3-F1
#
_entry.id   AF-A0A5D2EBM3-F1
#
_cell.length_a   1.000
_cell.length_b   1.000
_cell.length_c   1.000
_cell.angle_alpha   90.00
_cell.angle_beta   90.00
_cell.angle_gamma   90.00
#
_symmetry.space_group_name_H-M   'P 1'
#
loop_
_entity.id
_entity.type
_entity.pdbx_description
1 polymer ?
#
loop_
_entity_poly.entity_id
_entity_poly.type
_entity_poly.pdbx_seq_one_letter_code
_entity_poly.pdbx_strand_id
1 'polypeptide(L)'
;MIQFYCLQNRGSGASLLAKAAIKSHAPALYSLGVIQFNGSGGSKNDKDLRAGVALCARAAFLGHVDALRELGHCLQDGYGVRQHIAEGRRLLIQANARELAWSLNALVKRKAQQQHQRRLNYQHYSFKAGSGCPLLSDFGCNVPAPEVHPVNVFLKEWFESGRGALGQGLRLCSHKGCGRPETRAHEFRRCSVCGTVNYCSRGCQALDWKLRHKAECGPIERWLEEGGNGNDGGHGGVGEMEEVVEAEHFAI
;
A
#
# COMPACT_ATOMS: atom_id res chain seq x y z
N MET A 1 20.15 -3.07 -27.68
CA MET A 1 20.13 -1.61 -27.41
C MET A 1 21.46 -0.94 -27.68
N ILE A 2 22.60 -1.38 -27.13
CA ILE A 2 23.93 -0.76 -27.37
C ILE A 2 24.26 -0.66 -28.87
N GLN A 3 24.18 -1.78 -29.62
CA GLN A 3 24.40 -1.78 -31.07
C GLN A 3 23.47 -0.80 -31.82
N PHE A 4 22.22 -0.71 -31.39
CA PHE A 4 21.19 0.10 -32.06
C PHE A 4 21.37 1.61 -31.81
N TYR A 5 21.45 2.03 -30.54
CA TYR A 5 21.50 3.45 -30.16
C TYR A 5 22.94 3.96 -29.99
N CYS A 6 23.78 3.25 -29.24
CA CYS A 6 25.11 3.75 -28.87
C CYS A 6 26.09 3.66 -30.04
N LEU A 7 26.08 2.54 -30.78
CA LEU A 7 26.95 2.32 -31.94
C LEU A 7 26.30 2.74 -33.27
N GLN A 8 25.08 3.26 -33.22
CA GLN A 8 24.29 3.71 -34.38
C GLN A 8 24.10 2.65 -35.48
N ASN A 9 24.35 1.37 -35.18
CA ASN A 9 24.16 0.26 -36.09
C ASN A 9 22.72 -0.26 -35.98
N ARG A 10 21.77 0.53 -36.50
CA ARG A 10 20.33 0.27 -36.40
C ARG A 10 19.94 -1.09 -37.00
N GLY A 11 20.47 -1.44 -38.17
CA GLY A 11 20.14 -2.69 -38.86
C GLY A 11 20.57 -3.93 -38.07
N SER A 12 21.85 -4.01 -37.67
CA SER A 12 22.35 -5.14 -36.87
C SER A 12 21.70 -5.19 -35.48
N GLY A 13 21.57 -4.02 -34.84
CA GLY A 13 20.93 -3.90 -33.53
C GLY A 13 19.47 -4.38 -33.54
N ALA A 14 18.68 -3.96 -34.54
CA ALA A 14 17.29 -4.39 -34.69
C ALA A 14 17.21 -5.89 -35.01
N SER A 15 18.08 -6.41 -35.87
CA SER A 15 18.13 -7.84 -36.22
C SER A 15 18.39 -8.71 -34.98
N LEU A 16 19.35 -8.33 -34.13
CA LEU A 16 19.63 -9.05 -32.88
C LEU A 16 18.46 -8.99 -31.90
N LEU A 17 17.85 -7.82 -31.74
CA LEU A 17 16.64 -7.66 -30.90
C LEU A 17 15.49 -8.53 -31.42
N ALA A 18 15.25 -8.54 -32.74
CA ALA A 18 14.22 -9.38 -33.37
C ALA A 18 14.48 -10.87 -33.15
N LYS A 19 15.72 -11.34 -33.35
CA LYS A 19 16.10 -12.74 -33.10
C LYS A 19 15.84 -13.15 -31.65
N ALA A 20 16.14 -12.29 -30.67
CA ALA A 20 15.85 -12.56 -29.27
C ALA A 20 14.34 -12.51 -28.97
N ALA A 21 13.63 -11.54 -29.55
CA ALA A 21 12.19 -11.39 -29.38
C ALA A 21 11.38 -12.58 -29.94
N ILE A 22 11.81 -13.17 -31.06
CA ILE A 22 11.23 -14.40 -31.62
C ILE A 22 11.30 -15.55 -30.61
N LYS A 23 12.38 -15.61 -29.82
CA LYS A 23 12.56 -16.57 -28.72
C LYS A 23 11.87 -16.16 -27.43
N SER A 24 10.91 -15.23 -27.48
CA SER A 24 10.18 -14.70 -26.33
C SER A 24 11.08 -14.10 -25.24
N HIS A 25 12.20 -13.49 -25.63
CA HIS A 25 13.05 -12.75 -24.70
C HIS A 25 12.39 -11.41 -24.33
N ALA A 26 11.81 -11.33 -23.13
CA ALA A 26 10.98 -10.21 -22.71
C ALA A 26 11.70 -8.83 -22.78
N PRO A 27 12.97 -8.67 -22.36
CA PRO A 27 13.68 -7.39 -22.53
C PRO A 27 13.90 -6.98 -23.99
N ALA A 28 14.02 -7.95 -24.91
CA ALA A 28 14.18 -7.65 -26.33
C ALA A 28 12.85 -7.21 -26.96
N LEU A 29 11.74 -7.88 -26.58
CA LEU A 29 10.39 -7.44 -26.95
C LEU A 29 10.12 -6.02 -26.47
N TYR A 30 10.43 -5.72 -25.20
CA TYR A 30 10.30 -4.38 -24.64
C TYR A 30 11.15 -3.35 -25.40
N SER A 31 12.42 -3.68 -25.68
CA SER A 31 13.33 -2.82 -26.45
C SER A 31 12.81 -2.50 -27.85
N LEU A 32 12.21 -3.48 -28.54
CA LEU A 32 11.56 -3.25 -29.83
C LEU A 32 10.32 -2.35 -29.67
N GLY A 33 9.54 -2.53 -28.61
CA GLY A 33 8.41 -1.66 -28.28
C GLY A 33 8.83 -0.19 -28.14
N VAL A 34 9.91 0.07 -27.40
CA VAL A 34 10.52 1.40 -27.27
C VAL A 34 10.94 1.97 -28.63
N ILE A 35 11.54 1.15 -29.49
CA ILE A 35 11.92 1.59 -30.85
C ILE A 35 10.69 2.02 -31.66
N GLN A 36 9.57 1.29 -31.54
CA GLN A 36 8.30 1.62 -32.20
C GLN A 36 7.67 2.90 -31.64
N PHE A 37 7.64 3.07 -30.32
CA PHE A 37 7.13 4.31 -29.70
C PHE A 37 7.94 5.55 -30.09
N ASN A 38 9.26 5.39 -30.17
CA ASN A 38 10.16 6.47 -30.54
C ASN A 38 10.18 6.73 -32.05
N GLY A 39 9.79 5.74 -32.87
CA GLY A 39 9.92 5.79 -34.33
C GLY A 39 11.38 5.84 -34.77
N SER A 40 12.26 5.14 -34.06
CA SER A 40 13.71 5.18 -34.32
C SER A 40 14.20 4.09 -35.29
N GLY A 41 13.29 3.36 -35.95
CA GLY A 41 13.56 2.18 -36.77
C GLY A 41 14.40 2.41 -38.03
N GLY A 42 14.45 3.64 -38.55
CA GLY A 42 15.20 3.98 -39.76
C GLY A 42 14.56 5.08 -40.62
N SER A 43 13.23 5.21 -40.64
CA SER A 43 12.51 6.26 -41.38
C SER A 43 11.78 7.24 -40.46
N LYS A 44 11.52 8.47 -40.94
CA LYS A 44 10.83 9.54 -40.18
C LYS A 44 9.38 9.21 -39.80
N ASN A 45 8.78 8.17 -40.39
CA ASN A 45 7.40 7.75 -40.15
C ASN A 45 7.30 6.40 -39.39
N ASP A 46 8.38 5.93 -38.78
CA ASP A 46 8.43 4.61 -38.10
C ASP A 46 7.70 4.57 -36.75
N LYS A 47 7.03 5.66 -36.34
CA LYS A 47 6.24 5.64 -35.11
C LYS A 47 5.01 4.77 -35.31
N ASP A 48 5.05 3.55 -34.79
CA ASP A 48 3.89 2.68 -34.69
C ASP A 48 3.55 2.41 -33.22
N LEU A 49 2.70 3.28 -32.66
CA LEU A 49 2.29 3.16 -31.27
C LEU A 49 1.53 1.87 -31.00
N ARG A 50 0.75 1.37 -31.97
CA ARG A 50 -0.02 0.12 -31.81
C ARG A 50 0.91 -1.08 -31.74
N ALA A 51 1.92 -1.14 -32.61
CA ALA A 51 2.96 -2.16 -32.54
C ALA A 51 3.77 -2.05 -31.24
N GLY A 52 4.09 -0.83 -30.79
CA GLY A 52 4.74 -0.57 -29.50
C GLY A 52 3.95 -1.15 -28.32
N VAL A 53 2.65 -0.86 -28.24
CA VAL A 53 1.76 -1.41 -27.21
C VAL A 53 1.69 -2.93 -27.28
N ALA A 54 1.56 -3.51 -28.47
CA ALA A 54 1.49 -4.97 -28.63
C ALA A 54 2.78 -5.67 -28.14
N LEU A 55 3.94 -5.09 -28.45
CA LEU A 55 5.23 -5.58 -27.97
C LEU A 55 5.37 -5.45 -26.45
N CYS A 56 4.95 -4.32 -25.87
CA CYS A 56 4.92 -4.14 -24.42
C CYS A 56 3.97 -5.12 -23.74
N ALA A 57 2.77 -5.35 -24.29
CA ALA A 57 1.83 -6.33 -23.76
C ALA A 57 2.42 -7.74 -23.74
N ARG A 58 3.08 -8.15 -24.83
CA ARG A 58 3.75 -9.45 -24.89
C ARG A 58 4.92 -9.56 -23.92
N ALA A 59 5.73 -8.51 -23.76
CA ALA A 59 6.82 -8.48 -22.79
C ALA A 59 6.31 -8.49 -21.34
N ALA A 60 5.22 -7.77 -21.05
CA ALA A 60 4.57 -7.72 -19.75
C ALA A 60 3.98 -9.08 -19.36
N PHE A 61 3.36 -9.78 -20.32
CA PHE A 61 2.87 -11.16 -20.15
C PHE A 61 4.00 -12.12 -19.74
N LEU A 62 5.20 -11.93 -20.29
CA LEU A 62 6.41 -12.70 -19.95
C LEU A 62 7.09 -12.23 -18.65
N GLY A 63 6.49 -11.27 -17.92
CA GLY A 63 6.96 -10.82 -16.62
C GLY A 63 7.91 -9.61 -16.64
N HIS A 64 8.12 -8.95 -17.79
CA HIS A 64 8.96 -7.74 -17.84
C HIS A 64 8.27 -6.56 -17.16
N VAL A 65 8.82 -6.08 -16.05
CA VAL A 65 8.13 -5.11 -15.20
C VAL A 65 8.04 -3.72 -15.84
N ASP A 66 9.08 -3.26 -16.53
CA ASP A 66 9.01 -1.97 -17.23
C ASP A 66 7.98 -1.99 -18.36
N ALA A 67 7.81 -3.12 -19.06
CA ALA A 67 6.84 -3.24 -20.13
C ALA A 67 5.40 -3.22 -19.59
N LEU A 68 5.21 -3.82 -18.41
CA LEU A 68 3.94 -3.75 -17.67
C LEU A 68 3.62 -2.31 -17.25
N ARG A 69 4.63 -1.56 -16.78
CA ARG A 69 4.49 -0.13 -16.46
C ARG A 69 4.11 0.68 -17.69
N GLU A 70 4.83 0.51 -18.79
CA GLU A 70 4.53 1.21 -20.05
C GLU A 70 3.13 0.90 -20.56
N LEU A 71 2.67 -0.36 -20.47
CA LEU A 71 1.30 -0.72 -20.84
C LEU A 71 0.27 -0.01 -19.94
N GLY A 72 0.57 0.12 -18.64
CA GLY A 72 -0.25 0.89 -17.70
C GLY A 72 -0.39 2.37 -18.07
N HIS A 73 0.71 3.00 -18.50
CA HIS A 73 0.68 4.38 -19.03
C HIS A 73 -0.10 4.46 -20.35
N CYS A 74 0.16 3.56 -21.30
CA CYS A 74 -0.54 3.53 -22.58
C CYS A 74 -2.07 3.44 -22.40
N LEU A 75 -2.55 2.62 -21.47
CA LEU A 75 -3.97 2.50 -21.15
C LEU A 75 -4.53 3.74 -20.43
N GLN A 76 -3.76 4.41 -19.58
CA GLN A 76 -4.23 5.64 -18.93
C GLN A 76 -4.36 6.80 -19.90
N ASP A 77 -3.43 6.93 -20.84
CA ASP A 77 -3.35 8.09 -21.73
C ASP A 77 -3.99 7.84 -23.10
N GLY A 78 -4.39 6.60 -23.39
CA GLY A 78 -4.89 6.21 -24.72
C GLY A 78 -3.80 6.19 -25.78
N TYR A 79 -2.54 5.98 -25.38
CA TYR A 79 -1.37 6.06 -26.25
C TYR A 79 -1.17 4.75 -27.02
N GLY A 80 -1.57 4.72 -28.29
CA GLY A 80 -1.48 3.53 -29.16
C GLY A 80 -2.53 2.45 -28.88
N VAL A 81 -3.44 2.68 -27.94
CA VAL A 81 -4.50 1.77 -27.50
C VAL A 81 -5.69 2.58 -26.99
N ARG A 82 -6.90 2.00 -26.98
CA ARG A 82 -8.08 2.64 -26.39
C ARG A 82 -7.83 2.91 -24.90
N GLN A 83 -8.12 4.12 -24.47
CA GLN A 83 -7.99 4.51 -23.06
C GLN A 83 -8.85 3.61 -22.17
N HIS A 84 -8.26 3.14 -21.08
CA HIS A 84 -8.91 2.37 -20.03
C HIS A 84 -8.23 2.61 -18.68
N ILE A 85 -8.59 3.74 -18.05
CA ILE A 85 -7.91 4.30 -16.86
C ILE A 85 -7.84 3.30 -15.70
N ALA A 86 -8.93 2.57 -15.43
CA ALA A 86 -8.98 1.64 -14.29
C ALA A 86 -7.96 0.51 -14.42
N GLU A 87 -7.93 -0.16 -15.59
CA GLU A 87 -6.94 -1.19 -15.89
C GLU A 87 -5.52 -0.61 -15.95
N GLY A 88 -5.32 0.57 -16.54
CA GLY A 88 -3.99 1.21 -16.57
C GLY A 88 -3.43 1.44 -15.16
N ARG A 89 -4.24 1.97 -14.24
CA ARG A 89 -3.88 2.12 -12.82
C ARG A 89 -3.57 0.77 -12.16
N ARG A 90 -4.38 -0.24 -12.44
CA ARG A 90 -4.17 -1.61 -11.95
C ARG A 90 -2.80 -2.16 -12.37
N LEU A 91 -2.44 -2.02 -13.65
CA LEU A 91 -1.13 -2.48 -14.15
C LEU A 91 0.05 -1.70 -13.53
N LEU A 92 -0.10 -0.40 -13.29
CA LEU A 92 0.94 0.38 -12.61
C LEU A 92 1.16 -0.08 -11.16
N ILE A 93 0.07 -0.31 -10.41
CA ILE A 93 0.18 -0.87 -9.05
C ILE A 93 0.84 -2.24 -9.09
N GLN A 94 0.48 -3.08 -10.07
CA GLN A 94 1.10 -4.39 -10.27
C GLN A 94 2.61 -4.29 -10.57
N ALA A 95 3.03 -3.36 -11.42
CA ALA A 95 4.44 -3.15 -11.74
C ALA A 95 5.23 -2.75 -10.47
N ASN A 96 4.73 -1.78 -9.71
CA ASN A 96 5.35 -1.34 -8.46
C ASN A 96 5.42 -2.47 -7.42
N ALA A 97 4.36 -3.27 -7.31
CA ALA A 97 4.33 -4.43 -6.41
C ALA A 97 5.41 -5.46 -6.77
N ARG A 98 5.58 -5.76 -8.06
CA ARG A 98 6.61 -6.71 -8.56
C ARG A 98 8.03 -6.20 -8.32
N GLU A 99 8.29 -4.92 -8.53
CA GLU A 99 9.59 -4.31 -8.22
C GLU A 99 9.92 -4.32 -6.74
N LEU A 100 8.94 -3.99 -5.90
CA LEU A 100 9.11 -4.04 -4.45
C LEU A 100 9.42 -5.48 -4.00
N ALA A 101 8.67 -6.46 -4.51
CA ALA A 101 8.91 -7.87 -4.20
C ALA A 101 10.32 -8.32 -4.61
N TRP A 102 10.79 -7.93 -5.80
CA TRP A 102 12.15 -8.21 -6.27
C TRP A 102 13.21 -7.59 -5.34
N SER A 103 13.03 -6.31 -4.99
CA SER A 103 13.94 -5.58 -4.11
C SER A 103 14.03 -6.20 -2.71
N LEU A 104 12.89 -6.55 -2.12
CA LEU A 104 12.83 -7.22 -0.82
C LEU A 104 13.51 -8.59 -0.85
N ASN A 105 13.25 -9.39 -1.89
CA ASN A 105 13.90 -10.70 -2.07
C ASN A 105 15.42 -10.58 -2.19
N ALA A 106 15.92 -9.56 -2.89
CA ALA A 106 17.35 -9.29 -2.99
C ALA A 106 17.97 -8.93 -1.61
N LEU A 107 17.27 -8.13 -0.80
CA LEU A 107 17.70 -7.79 0.55
C LEU A 107 17.73 -9.01 1.48
N VAL A 108 16.69 -9.86 1.44
CA VAL A 108 16.63 -11.09 2.24
C VAL A 108 17.79 -12.03 1.88
N LYS A 109 18.06 -12.23 0.58
CA LYS A 109 19.22 -13.04 0.12
C LYS A 109 20.55 -12.49 0.62
N ARG A 110 20.75 -11.16 0.57
CA ARG A 110 21.97 -10.52 1.09
C ARG A 110 22.13 -10.72 2.60
N LYS A 111 21.05 -10.59 3.39
CA LYS A 111 21.09 -10.84 4.84
C LYS A 111 21.39 -12.30 5.18
N ALA A 112 20.86 -13.26 4.42
CA ALA A 112 21.17 -14.68 4.61
C ALA A 112 22.67 -14.98 4.36
N GLN A 113 23.26 -14.36 3.34
CA GLN A 113 24.71 -14.47 3.07
C GLN A 113 25.57 -13.85 4.18
N GLN A 114 25.15 -12.69 4.73
CA GLN A 114 25.83 -12.05 5.85
C GLN A 114 25.66 -12.81 7.18
N GLN A 115 24.52 -13.47 7.40
CA GLN A 115 24.29 -14.32 8.58
C GLN A 115 25.10 -15.63 8.52
N HIS A 116 25.44 -16.16 7.34
CA HIS A 116 26.33 -17.32 7.24
C HIS A 116 27.76 -17.01 7.71
N GLN A 117 28.20 -15.75 7.62
CA GLN A 117 29.48 -15.30 8.20
C GLN A 117 29.40 -14.97 9.70
N ARG A 118 28.21 -14.99 10.31
CA ARG A 118 27.95 -14.62 11.72
C ARG A 118 27.26 -15.71 12.54
N ARG A 119 27.45 -16.99 12.19
CA ARG A 119 26.98 -18.10 13.04
C ARG A 119 28.01 -18.44 14.13
N LEU A 120 28.05 -17.60 15.17
CA LEU A 120 28.05 -18.07 16.55
C LEU A 120 26.97 -17.28 17.30
N ASN A 121 26.05 -18.02 17.91
CA ASN A 121 24.97 -17.59 18.79
C ASN A 121 23.86 -16.73 18.17
N TYR A 122 22.74 -17.37 17.85
CA TYR A 122 21.39 -17.03 18.33
C TYR A 122 20.40 -18.01 17.65
N GLN A 123 20.43 -19.26 18.10
CA GLN A 123 19.37 -20.24 17.82
C GLN A 123 18.28 -20.04 18.87
N HIS A 124 17.28 -19.23 18.57
CA HIS A 124 15.89 -19.40 19.02
C HIS A 124 15.09 -18.19 18.59
N TYR A 125 14.34 -18.31 17.50
CA TYR A 125 12.95 -17.85 17.44
C TYR A 125 12.32 -18.54 16.24
N SER A 126 11.41 -19.46 16.55
CA SER A 126 10.75 -20.35 15.60
C SER A 126 9.86 -19.54 14.66
N PHE A 127 10.17 -19.62 13.37
CA PHE A 127 9.46 -19.00 12.27
C PHE A 127 8.12 -19.73 12.05
N LYS A 128 7.05 -19.28 12.70
CA LYS A 128 5.69 -19.67 12.29
C LYS A 128 5.32 -18.84 11.06
N ALA A 129 5.32 -19.50 9.91
CA ALA A 129 4.79 -18.98 8.65
C ALA A 129 3.35 -18.48 8.87
N GLY A 130 3.17 -17.16 8.88
CA GLY A 130 1.89 -16.52 9.17
C GLY A 130 1.63 -15.32 8.28
N SER A 131 0.74 -15.53 7.31
CA SER A 131 -0.06 -14.55 6.55
C SER A 131 0.71 -13.39 5.90
N GLY A 132 0.99 -13.47 4.61
CA GLY A 132 1.42 -12.31 3.83
C GLY A 132 0.42 -11.14 3.83
N CYS A 133 0.89 -9.96 3.43
CA CYS A 133 0.09 -8.77 3.16
C CYS A 133 -0.90 -9.02 2.02
N PRO A 134 -2.21 -9.12 2.30
CA PRO A 134 -3.20 -9.42 1.27
C PRO A 134 -3.57 -8.20 0.43
N LEU A 135 -2.90 -7.06 0.63
CA LEU A 135 -3.15 -5.83 -0.14
C LEU A 135 -2.65 -5.95 -1.58
N LEU A 136 -1.67 -6.84 -1.81
CA LEU A 136 -1.07 -7.08 -3.12
C LEU A 136 -1.27 -8.52 -3.64
N SER A 137 -2.05 -9.34 -2.93
CA SER A 137 -2.33 -10.72 -3.35
C SER A 137 -3.02 -10.79 -4.71
N ASP A 138 -3.90 -9.82 -4.98
CA ASP A 138 -4.64 -9.71 -6.25
C ASP A 138 -3.72 -9.41 -7.45
N PHE A 139 -2.49 -8.98 -7.17
CA PHE A 139 -1.44 -8.70 -8.14
C PHE A 139 -0.44 -9.85 -8.29
N GLY A 140 -0.64 -10.97 -7.57
CA GLY A 140 0.28 -12.12 -7.52
C GLY A 140 1.54 -11.85 -6.69
N CYS A 141 1.55 -10.82 -5.85
CA CYS A 141 2.68 -10.45 -5.00
C CYS A 141 2.38 -10.77 -3.55
N ASN A 142 3.02 -11.81 -3.02
CA ASN A 142 2.93 -12.15 -1.60
C ASN A 142 4.04 -11.42 -0.84
N VAL A 143 3.74 -10.21 -0.37
CA VAL A 143 4.65 -9.47 0.52
C VAL A 143 4.51 -10.06 1.92
N PRO A 144 5.59 -10.44 2.62
CA PRO A 144 5.49 -10.92 3.99
C PRO A 144 4.71 -9.92 4.86
N ALA A 145 3.91 -10.40 5.83
CA ALA A 145 3.34 -9.47 6.81
C ALA A 145 4.47 -8.67 7.46
N PRO A 146 4.27 -7.37 7.75
CA PRO A 146 5.25 -6.61 8.50
C PRO A 146 5.39 -7.31 9.86
N GLU A 147 6.58 -7.86 10.13
CA GLU A 147 6.89 -8.38 11.46
C GLU A 147 6.73 -7.22 12.46
N VAL A 148 6.08 -7.49 13.60
CA VAL A 148 5.94 -6.49 14.65
C VAL A 148 7.34 -6.13 15.13
N HIS A 149 7.70 -4.85 15.02
CA HIS A 149 9.04 -4.41 15.40
C HIS A 149 9.32 -4.74 16.88
N PRO A 150 10.50 -5.30 17.23
CA PRO A 150 10.79 -5.72 18.61
C PRO A 150 10.57 -4.62 19.66
N VAL A 151 10.83 -3.35 19.28
CA VAL A 151 10.55 -2.19 20.15
C VAL A 151 9.05 -2.06 20.48
N ASN A 152 8.16 -2.34 19.54
CA ASN A 152 6.72 -2.24 19.77
C ASN A 152 6.25 -3.35 20.72
N VAL A 153 6.82 -4.56 20.59
CA VAL A 153 6.58 -5.67 21.52
C VAL A 153 7.07 -5.28 22.91
N PHE A 154 8.31 -4.80 23.01
CA PHE A 154 8.89 -4.34 24.26
C PHE A 154 8.07 -3.24 24.93
N LEU A 155 7.69 -2.18 24.20
CA LEU A 155 6.93 -1.07 24.76
C LEU A 155 5.58 -1.53 25.30
N LYS A 156 4.89 -2.39 24.54
CA LYS A 156 3.64 -2.98 24.99
C LYS A 156 3.83 -3.78 26.27
N GLU A 157 4.77 -4.73 26.29
CA GLU A 157 5.06 -5.54 27.47
C GLU A 157 5.51 -4.70 28.66
N TRP A 158 6.27 -3.63 28.42
CA TRP A 158 6.73 -2.70 29.44
C TRP A 158 5.57 -2.00 30.14
N PHE A 159 4.64 -1.43 29.39
CA PHE A 159 3.45 -0.76 29.94
C PHE A 159 2.44 -1.76 30.52
N GLU A 160 2.21 -2.92 29.89
CA GLU A 160 1.31 -3.95 30.41
C GLU A 160 1.84 -4.62 31.69
N SER A 161 3.17 -4.71 31.85
CA SER A 161 3.80 -5.27 33.06
C SER A 161 3.69 -4.37 34.30
N GLY A 162 3.17 -3.14 34.15
CA GLY A 162 3.14 -2.14 35.22
C GLY A 162 4.51 -1.50 35.54
N ARG A 163 5.59 -1.92 34.87
CA ARG A 163 6.91 -1.26 34.98
C ARG A 163 6.94 0.11 34.32
N GLY A 164 6.13 0.31 33.28
CA GLY A 164 5.88 1.61 32.68
C GLY A 164 4.62 2.24 33.25
N ALA A 165 4.76 3.35 33.98
CA ALA A 165 3.61 4.15 34.40
C ALA A 165 3.08 4.96 33.22
N LEU A 166 1.81 4.74 32.86
CA LEU A 166 1.06 5.69 32.05
C LEU A 166 0.47 6.76 32.97
N GLY A 167 0.42 8.00 32.51
CA GLY A 167 -0.33 9.05 33.20
C GLY A 167 -1.79 8.66 33.39
N GLN A 168 -2.44 9.16 34.43
CA GLN A 168 -3.84 8.87 34.73
C GLN A 168 -4.74 9.10 33.50
N GLY A 169 -5.50 8.07 33.11
CA GLY A 169 -6.42 8.13 31.97
C GLY A 169 -5.79 7.94 30.58
N LEU A 170 -4.45 7.83 30.48
CA LEU A 170 -3.75 7.54 29.23
C LEU A 170 -3.79 6.04 28.94
N ARG A 171 -4.00 5.69 27.65
CA ARG A 171 -4.10 4.29 27.20
C ARG A 171 -3.08 3.96 26.12
N LEU A 172 -2.88 2.66 25.89
CA LEU A 172 -2.16 2.16 24.72
C LEU A 172 -3.10 2.05 23.51
N CYS A 173 -2.52 2.11 22.31
CA CYS A 173 -3.23 1.78 21.08
C CYS A 173 -3.73 0.33 21.14
N SER A 174 -5.01 0.10 20.84
CA SER A 174 -5.62 -1.23 20.91
C SER A 174 -5.06 -2.23 19.88
N HIS A 175 -4.38 -1.75 18.84
CA HIS A 175 -3.65 -2.63 17.93
C HIS A 175 -2.43 -3.25 18.63
N LYS A 176 -2.47 -4.57 18.86
CA LYS A 176 -1.42 -5.32 19.58
C LYS A 176 -0.01 -5.18 19.01
N GLY A 177 0.15 -4.85 17.72
CA GLY A 177 1.46 -4.64 17.08
C GLY A 177 2.00 -3.21 17.18
N CYS A 178 1.26 -2.28 17.80
CA CYS A 178 1.64 -0.86 17.83
C CYS A 178 2.50 -0.52 19.06
N GLY A 179 2.02 -0.82 20.27
CA GLY A 179 2.71 -0.48 21.52
C GLY A 179 2.80 1.02 21.82
N ARG A 180 2.13 1.88 21.03
CA ARG A 180 2.15 3.34 21.23
C ARG A 180 1.25 3.76 22.39
N PRO A 181 1.78 4.51 23.39
CA PRO A 181 0.98 5.15 24.42
C PRO A 181 0.39 6.48 23.97
N GLU A 182 -0.76 6.86 24.53
CA GLU A 182 -1.25 8.24 24.45
C GLU A 182 -0.26 9.18 25.13
N THR A 183 -0.05 10.34 24.51
CA THR A 183 0.73 11.43 25.11
C THR A 183 -0.18 12.46 25.78
N ARG A 184 -1.47 12.48 25.40
CA ARG A 184 -2.53 13.34 25.93
C ARG A 184 -3.81 12.54 26.08
N ALA A 185 -4.62 12.87 27.07
CA ALA A 185 -5.91 12.22 27.28
C ALA A 185 -6.79 12.36 26.03
N HIS A 186 -7.40 11.25 25.60
CA HIS A 186 -8.30 11.20 24.45
C HIS A 186 -7.66 11.57 23.09
N GLU A 187 -6.34 11.43 22.95
CA GLU A 187 -5.64 11.59 21.67
C GLU A 187 -6.08 10.51 20.65
N PHE A 188 -6.39 9.30 21.12
CA PHE A 188 -6.70 8.19 20.23
C PHE A 188 -8.17 8.16 19.80
N ARG A 189 -8.39 7.76 18.54
CA ARG A 189 -9.73 7.67 17.96
C ARG A 189 -10.41 6.38 18.40
N ARG A 190 -11.65 6.49 18.89
CA ARG A 190 -12.50 5.34 19.23
C ARG A 190 -13.05 4.66 17.98
N CYS A 191 -13.27 3.35 18.06
CA CYS A 191 -14.07 2.65 17.05
C CYS A 191 -15.49 3.23 17.05
N SER A 192 -16.00 3.60 15.89
CA SER A 192 -17.33 4.24 15.76
C SER A 192 -18.49 3.27 16.01
N VAL A 193 -18.26 1.95 15.98
CA VAL A 193 -19.29 0.93 16.18
C VAL A 193 -19.43 0.61 17.66
N CYS A 194 -18.34 0.18 18.30
CA CYS A 194 -18.39 -0.27 19.71
C CYS A 194 -17.98 0.79 20.73
N GLY A 195 -17.22 1.82 20.35
CA GLY A 195 -16.69 2.83 21.27
C GLY A 195 -15.64 2.35 22.29
N THR A 196 -15.39 1.04 22.41
CA THR A 196 -14.54 0.44 23.47
C THR A 196 -13.05 0.51 23.19
N VAL A 197 -12.63 0.31 21.94
CA VAL A 197 -11.22 0.30 21.54
C VAL A 197 -10.77 1.64 20.98
N ASN A 198 -9.48 1.95 21.12
CA ASN A 198 -8.89 3.25 20.77
C ASN A 198 -7.63 3.06 19.90
N TYR A 199 -7.52 3.85 18.83
CA TYR A 199 -6.43 3.72 17.86
C TYR A 199 -5.69 5.04 17.65
N CYS A 200 -4.36 4.96 17.61
CA CYS A 200 -3.50 6.09 17.30
C CYS A 200 -3.60 6.55 15.83
N SER A 201 -4.17 5.72 14.95
CA SER A 201 -4.31 6.01 13.51
C SER A 201 -5.39 5.15 12.84
N ARG A 202 -5.88 5.62 11.68
CA ARG A 202 -6.74 4.83 10.77
C ARG A 202 -6.08 3.52 10.32
N GLY A 203 -4.75 3.51 10.16
CA GLY A 203 -3.99 2.30 9.80
C GLY A 203 -4.03 1.23 10.88
N CYS A 204 -3.82 1.60 12.15
CA CYS A 204 -3.93 0.67 13.28
C CYS A 204 -5.34 0.11 13.43
N GLN A 205 -6.37 0.93 13.23
CA GLN A 205 -7.76 0.47 13.22
C GLN A 205 -8.01 -0.56 12.13
N ALA A 206 -7.57 -0.30 10.88
CA ALA A 206 -7.78 -1.21 9.76
C ALA A 206 -7.08 -2.56 9.94
N LEU A 207 -5.84 -2.55 10.48
CA LEU A 207 -5.08 -3.76 10.77
C LEU A 207 -5.75 -4.59 11.88
N ASP A 208 -6.13 -3.94 12.98
CA ASP A 208 -6.79 -4.62 14.10
C ASP A 208 -8.18 -5.16 13.72
N TRP A 209 -8.94 -4.39 12.92
CA TRP A 209 -10.21 -4.83 12.33
C TRP A 209 -10.07 -6.15 11.58
N LYS A 210 -9.05 -6.24 10.73
CA LYS A 210 -8.79 -7.43 9.91
C LYS A 210 -8.34 -8.64 10.74
N LEU A 211 -7.52 -8.40 11.77
CA LEU A 211 -6.91 -9.48 12.55
C LEU A 211 -7.84 -10.07 13.60
N ARG A 212 -8.64 -9.23 14.27
CA ARG A 212 -9.47 -9.68 15.40
C ARG A 212 -10.72 -8.86 15.63
N HIS A 213 -10.64 -7.54 15.51
CA HIS A 213 -11.68 -6.68 16.08
C HIS A 213 -13.01 -6.84 15.34
N LYS A 214 -13.01 -7.17 14.04
CA LYS A 214 -14.25 -7.46 13.29
C LYS A 214 -15.12 -8.56 13.91
N ALA A 215 -14.51 -9.57 14.54
CA ALA A 215 -15.24 -10.67 15.17
C ALA A 215 -15.75 -10.33 16.58
N GLU A 216 -15.11 -9.36 17.25
CA GLU A 216 -15.38 -8.98 18.65
C GLU A 216 -16.19 -7.67 18.74
N CYS A 217 -16.45 -6.98 17.62
CA CYS A 217 -17.07 -5.66 17.60
C CYS A 217 -18.60 -5.74 17.59
N GLY A 218 -19.24 -5.07 18.54
CA GLY A 218 -20.69 -4.87 18.60
C GLY A 218 -21.05 -3.53 19.26
N PRO A 219 -22.26 -2.99 19.05
CA PRO A 219 -22.72 -1.78 19.71
C PRO A 219 -22.68 -1.93 21.23
N ILE A 220 -22.31 -0.87 21.95
CA ILE A 220 -22.43 -0.85 23.41
C ILE A 220 -23.93 -0.79 23.76
N GLU A 221 -24.46 -1.82 24.42
CA GLU A 221 -25.77 -1.75 25.08
C GLU A 221 -25.61 -0.93 26.35
N ARG A 222 -26.10 0.31 26.31
CA ARG A 222 -26.13 1.19 27.49
C ARG A 222 -27.35 0.82 28.33
N TRP A 223 -27.21 -0.17 29.21
CA TRP A 223 -28.17 -0.40 30.29
C TRP A 223 -27.98 0.69 31.35
N LEU A 224 -29.05 1.44 31.61
CA LEU A 224 -29.15 2.42 32.70
C LEU A 224 -29.35 1.65 34.01
N GLU A 225 -28.36 1.66 34.90
CA GLU A 225 -28.60 1.49 36.33
C GLU A 225 -27.84 2.59 37.08
N GLU A 226 -28.61 3.42 37.78
CA GLU A 226 -28.20 4.54 38.61
C GLU A 226 -27.47 4.09 39.88
N GLY A 227 -26.58 4.94 40.41
CA GLY A 227 -26.18 4.85 41.81
C GLY A 227 -24.90 5.59 42.21
N GLY A 228 -25.01 6.88 42.54
CA GLY A 228 -24.35 7.41 43.75
C GLY A 228 -23.10 8.30 43.63
N ASN A 229 -23.37 9.62 43.60
CA ASN A 229 -22.80 10.68 44.45
C ASN A 229 -21.51 11.45 44.03
N GLY A 230 -21.67 12.78 43.85
CA GLY A 230 -20.60 13.78 43.91
C GLY A 230 -20.80 15.06 43.08
N ASN A 231 -21.60 16.00 43.61
CA ASN A 231 -21.67 17.48 43.41
C ASN A 231 -20.47 18.15 42.70
N ASP A 232 -20.52 19.26 41.95
CA ASP A 232 -21.27 20.53 41.95
C ASP A 232 -20.97 21.21 40.58
N GLY A 233 -21.71 22.14 40.00
CA GLY A 233 -22.85 22.92 40.44
C GLY A 233 -23.37 23.74 39.23
N GLY A 234 -24.64 24.12 39.31
CA GLY A 234 -25.34 24.82 38.24
C GLY A 234 -24.96 26.30 38.10
N HIS A 235 -25.00 26.78 36.85
CA HIS A 235 -25.50 28.12 36.57
C HIS A 235 -26.34 28.11 35.29
N GLY A 236 -27.60 28.50 35.46
CA GLY A 236 -28.55 28.68 34.39
C GLY A 236 -28.31 30.00 33.64
N GLY A 237 -28.77 30.00 32.39
CA GLY A 237 -28.80 31.18 31.53
C GLY A 237 -29.55 30.82 30.25
N VAL A 238 -30.89 30.85 30.34
CA VAL A 238 -31.80 30.76 29.19
C VAL A 238 -31.76 32.11 28.48
N GLY A 239 -31.52 32.11 27.17
CA GLY A 239 -31.69 33.26 26.29
C GLY A 239 -32.46 32.82 25.05
N GLU A 240 -33.68 33.34 24.94
CA GLU A 240 -34.63 33.23 23.81
C GLU A 240 -34.01 33.62 22.47
N MET A 241 -34.19 32.78 21.44
CA MET A 241 -35.07 32.97 20.27
C MET A 241 -34.81 34.24 19.45
N GLU A 242 -34.30 34.07 18.23
CA GLU A 242 -34.78 34.84 17.08
C GLU A 242 -34.73 33.96 15.81
N GLU A 243 -35.93 33.67 15.31
CA GLU A 243 -36.24 32.97 14.09
C GLU A 243 -36.49 34.03 13.02
N VAL A 244 -35.61 34.16 12.02
CA VAL A 244 -35.84 35.06 10.88
C VAL A 244 -36.52 34.28 9.78
N VAL A 245 -37.81 34.57 9.64
CA VAL A 245 -38.66 34.18 8.51
C VAL A 245 -38.57 35.30 7.48
N GLU A 246 -38.08 35.02 6.27
CA GLU A 246 -38.31 35.90 5.12
C GLU A 246 -39.28 35.20 4.16
N ALA A 247 -40.46 35.79 4.05
CA ALA A 247 -41.48 35.44 3.07
C ALA A 247 -41.36 36.35 1.83
N GLU A 248 -41.73 35.74 0.71
CA GLU A 248 -41.72 36.22 -0.67
C GLU A 248 -42.47 37.54 -0.90
N HIS A 249 -42.10 38.27 -1.96
CA HIS A 249 -43.05 39.07 -2.76
C HIS A 249 -42.73 38.95 -4.26
N PHE A 250 -43.76 38.60 -5.01
CA PHE A 250 -43.87 38.45 -6.47
C PHE A 250 -44.50 39.72 -7.08
N ALA A 251 -44.07 40.16 -8.27
CA ALA A 251 -44.76 41.00 -9.28
C ALA A 251 -43.70 41.64 -10.20
N ILE A 252 -43.70 41.62 -11.54
CA ILE A 252 -44.56 41.16 -12.66
C ILE A 252 -43.60 40.66 -13.74
#